data_AF-A0A7V2IBF6-F1
#
_entry.id   AF-A0A7V2IBF6-F1
#
_cell.length_a   1.000
_cell.length_b   1.000
_cell.length_c   1.000
_cell.angle_alpha   90.00
_cell.angle_beta   90.00
_cell.angle_gamma   90.00
#
_symmetry.space_group_name_H-M   'P 1'
#
loop_
_entity.id
_entity.type
_entity.pdbx_description
1 polymer ?
#
loop_
_entity_poly.entity_id
_entity_poly.type
_entity_poly.pdbx_seq_one_letter_code
_entity_poly.pdbx_strand_id
1 'polypeptide(L)'
;SVSLISPDNYREFVAPYHKELVEHFRARKVGVTTHICGTTYPIYEDLIECGFTTISFDLDQQADPALYVDQLARFMAVARGRVVAIGNVDATKFEKTTREAMWAEVRRCIDTAARHSAYILSTSCEIPPRSDPEAVRWFMEAARELGRYDRIFGPDGPPAVAEAASPA
;
A
#
# COMPACT_ATOMS: atom_id res chain seq x y z
N SER A 1 -9.36 -8.62 -7.69
CA SER A 1 -8.82 -9.05 -6.39
C SER A 1 -9.24 -10.48 -6.11
N VAL A 2 -8.70 -11.10 -5.06
CA VAL A 2 -9.11 -12.46 -4.70
C VAL A 2 -10.48 -12.54 -4.02
N SER A 3 -11.12 -11.38 -3.81
CA SER A 3 -12.53 -11.30 -3.41
C SER A 3 -13.49 -11.67 -4.55
N LEU A 4 -13.07 -11.61 -5.82
CA LEU A 4 -13.92 -11.93 -6.99
C LEU A 4 -13.44 -13.15 -7.78
N ILE A 5 -12.13 -13.36 -7.89
CA ILE A 5 -11.54 -14.49 -8.63
C ILE A 5 -10.57 -15.24 -7.72
N SER A 6 -10.42 -16.55 -7.87
CA SER A 6 -9.42 -17.28 -7.09
C SER A 6 -7.99 -16.82 -7.42
N PRO A 7 -7.01 -17.02 -6.52
CA PRO A 7 -5.59 -16.79 -6.84
C PRO A 7 -5.14 -17.55 -8.09
N ASP A 8 -5.63 -18.78 -8.30
CA ASP A 8 -5.29 -19.60 -9.46
C ASP A 8 -5.84 -18.99 -10.75
N ASN A 9 -7.08 -18.49 -10.73
CA ASN A 9 -7.63 -17.76 -11.88
C ASN A 9 -6.84 -16.47 -12.16
N TYR A 10 -6.36 -15.77 -11.12
CA TYR A 10 -5.49 -14.61 -11.32
C TYR A 10 -4.19 -15.01 -12.03
N ARG A 11 -3.55 -16.10 -11.59
CA ARG A 11 -2.28 -16.59 -12.19
C ARG A 11 -2.45 -17.05 -13.63
N GLU A 12 -3.54 -17.73 -13.93
CA GLU A 12 -3.80 -18.27 -15.28
C GLU A 12 -4.23 -17.17 -16.26
N PHE A 13 -5.14 -16.30 -15.85
CA PHE A 13 -5.84 -15.41 -16.79
C PHE A 13 -5.46 -13.93 -16.69
N VAL A 14 -4.80 -13.49 -15.62
CA VAL A 14 -4.51 -12.06 -15.38
C VAL A 14 -3.01 -11.76 -15.33
N ALA A 15 -2.26 -12.53 -14.53
CA ALA A 15 -0.83 -12.31 -14.33
C ALA A 15 0.00 -12.26 -15.64
N PRO A 16 -0.26 -13.08 -16.68
CA PRO A 16 0.49 -13.00 -17.94
C PRO A 16 0.36 -11.63 -18.62
N TYR A 17 -0.84 -11.05 -18.61
CA TYR A 17 -1.09 -9.75 -19.23
C TYR A 17 -0.59 -8.58 -18.37
N HIS A 18 -0.66 -8.70 -17.03
CA HIS A 18 0.02 -7.77 -16.14
C HIS A 18 1.52 -7.72 -16.40
N LYS A 19 2.15 -8.88 -16.59
CA LYS A 19 3.57 -8.97 -16.91
C LYS A 19 3.90 -8.31 -18.25
N GLU A 20 3.12 -8.60 -19.31
CA GLU A 20 3.29 -7.96 -20.63
C GLU A 20 3.19 -6.43 -20.53
N LEU A 21 2.16 -5.92 -19.82
CA LEU A 21 1.96 -4.49 -19.61
C LEU A 21 3.15 -3.85 -18.90
N VAL A 22 3.61 -4.46 -17.81
CA VAL A 22 4.74 -3.97 -17.04
C VAL A 22 6.02 -3.99 -17.89
N GLU A 23 6.29 -5.07 -18.62
CA GLU A 23 7.47 -5.19 -19.49
C GLU A 23 7.48 -4.13 -20.59
N HIS A 24 6.31 -3.83 -21.18
CA HIS A 24 6.16 -2.78 -22.19
C HIS A 24 6.61 -1.41 -21.68
N PHE A 25 6.17 -1.02 -20.48
CA PHE A 25 6.54 0.27 -19.88
C PHE A 25 7.95 0.26 -19.29
N ARG A 26 8.40 -0.88 -18.75
CA ARG A 26 9.77 -1.06 -18.26
C ARG A 26 10.80 -0.85 -19.38
N ALA A 27 10.55 -1.35 -20.58
CA ALA A 27 11.39 -1.12 -21.75
C ALA A 27 11.54 0.37 -22.11
N ARG A 28 10.60 1.21 -21.66
CA ARG A 28 10.60 2.68 -21.83
C ARG A 28 11.10 3.42 -20.59
N LYS A 29 11.65 2.69 -19.60
CA LYS A 29 12.09 3.23 -18.30
C LYS A 29 10.95 3.91 -17.52
N VAL A 30 9.72 3.43 -17.70
CA VAL A 30 8.52 3.91 -17.01
C VAL A 30 8.05 2.83 -16.02
N GLY A 31 7.88 3.22 -14.76
CA GLY A 31 7.30 2.36 -13.73
C GLY A 31 5.79 2.24 -13.89
N VAL A 32 5.23 1.08 -13.52
CA VAL A 32 3.78 0.86 -13.50
C VAL A 32 3.32 0.72 -12.06
N THR A 33 2.22 1.40 -11.75
CA THR A 33 1.44 1.27 -10.52
C THR A 33 0.22 0.43 -10.79
N THR A 34 -0.14 -0.47 -9.87
CA THR A 34 -1.44 -1.14 -9.87
C THR A 34 -2.20 -0.84 -8.59
N HIS A 35 -3.52 -0.73 -8.70
CA HIS A 35 -4.43 -0.67 -7.56
C HIS A 35 -5.41 -1.84 -7.63
N ILE A 36 -5.61 -2.54 -6.51
CA ILE A 36 -6.55 -3.66 -6.42
C ILE A 36 -7.45 -3.48 -5.18
N CYS A 37 -8.75 -3.28 -5.41
CA CYS A 37 -9.75 -3.18 -4.35
C CYS A 37 -10.00 -4.53 -3.66
N GLY A 38 -10.27 -4.53 -2.35
CA GLY A 38 -10.52 -5.71 -1.54
C GLY A 38 -9.30 -6.60 -1.22
N THR A 39 -9.56 -7.86 -0.90
CA THR A 39 -8.53 -8.81 -0.44
C THR A 39 -7.55 -9.14 -1.58
N THR A 40 -6.28 -8.89 -1.33
CA THR A 40 -5.19 -8.97 -2.32
C THR A 40 -3.99 -9.77 -1.81
N TYR A 41 -3.82 -9.92 -0.49
CA TYR A 41 -2.64 -10.55 0.09
C TYR A 41 -2.27 -11.96 -0.43
N PRO A 42 -3.20 -12.82 -0.91
CA PRO A 42 -2.82 -14.13 -1.45
C PRO A 42 -2.08 -14.09 -2.79
N ILE A 43 -2.00 -12.92 -3.44
CA ILE A 43 -1.33 -12.72 -4.73
C ILE A 43 -0.23 -11.64 -4.67
N TYR A 44 0.23 -11.24 -3.49
CA TYR A 44 1.28 -10.20 -3.39
C TYR A 44 2.59 -10.61 -4.05
N GLU A 45 3.03 -11.85 -3.83
CA GLU A 45 4.21 -12.41 -4.51
C GLU A 45 4.03 -12.38 -6.03
N ASP A 46 2.87 -12.79 -6.54
CA ASP A 46 2.57 -12.78 -7.99
C ASP A 46 2.64 -11.35 -8.57
N LEU A 47 2.13 -10.34 -7.86
CA LEU A 47 2.20 -8.93 -8.27
C LEU A 47 3.64 -8.41 -8.28
N ILE A 48 4.43 -8.77 -7.26
CA ILE A 48 5.85 -8.41 -7.19
C ILE A 48 6.63 -9.06 -8.34
N GLU A 49 6.32 -10.31 -8.70
CA GLU A 49 6.96 -11.04 -9.79
C GLU A 49 6.60 -10.50 -11.18
N CYS A 50 5.37 -9.99 -11.37
CA CYS A 50 5.02 -9.21 -12.56
C CYS A 50 5.94 -7.96 -12.69
N GLY A 51 6.42 -7.47 -11.55
CA GLY A 51 7.40 -6.40 -11.43
C GLY A 51 6.81 -4.99 -11.52
N PHE A 52 5.60 -4.83 -10.98
CA PHE A 52 5.07 -3.51 -10.64
C PHE A 52 6.03 -2.78 -9.70
N THR A 53 6.21 -1.48 -9.95
CA THR A 53 7.09 -0.63 -9.13
C THR A 53 6.43 -0.18 -7.83
N THR A 54 5.10 -0.07 -7.88
CA THR A 54 4.24 0.46 -6.84
C THR A 54 2.94 -0.36 -6.84
N ILE A 55 2.48 -0.76 -5.66
CA ILE A 55 1.24 -1.51 -5.50
C ILE A 55 0.38 -0.82 -4.46
N SER A 56 -0.81 -0.40 -4.88
CA SER A 56 -1.86 0.07 -4.01
C SER A 56 -2.88 -1.04 -3.74
N PHE A 57 -3.31 -1.18 -2.50
CA PHE A 57 -4.25 -2.23 -2.10
C PHE A 57 -5.15 -1.75 -0.97
N ASP A 58 -6.33 -2.34 -0.92
CA ASP A 58 -7.37 -2.00 0.04
C ASP A 58 -7.18 -2.68 1.41
N LEU A 59 -8.17 -2.56 2.27
CA LEU A 59 -8.33 -3.38 3.47
C LEU A 59 -8.81 -4.79 3.13
N ASP A 60 -8.53 -5.74 4.02
CA ASP A 60 -9.10 -7.08 3.90
C ASP A 60 -10.62 -7.01 4.09
N GLN A 61 -11.36 -7.71 3.23
CA GLN A 61 -12.82 -7.70 3.19
C GLN A 61 -13.42 -8.89 3.97
N GLN A 62 -12.61 -9.53 4.81
CA GLN A 62 -13.04 -10.65 5.60
C GLN A 62 -14.05 -10.22 6.66
N ALA A 63 -15.24 -10.84 6.64
CA ALA A 63 -16.31 -10.56 7.59
C ALA A 63 -16.06 -11.20 8.97
N ASP A 64 -15.30 -12.30 9.02
CA ASP A 64 -14.89 -12.95 10.26
C ASP A 64 -13.58 -12.32 10.81
N PRO A 65 -13.62 -11.63 11.96
CA PRO A 65 -12.43 -11.03 12.56
C PRO A 65 -11.32 -12.04 12.85
N ALA A 66 -11.63 -13.32 13.07
CA ALA A 66 -10.64 -14.37 13.30
C ALA A 66 -9.81 -14.71 12.05
N LEU A 67 -10.33 -14.37 10.87
CA LEU A 67 -9.70 -14.62 9.58
C LEU A 67 -9.14 -13.33 8.95
N TYR A 68 -9.29 -12.18 9.61
CA TYR A 68 -8.84 -10.90 9.12
C TYR A 68 -7.31 -10.82 9.04
N VAL A 69 -6.80 -10.30 7.93
CA VAL A 69 -5.37 -10.05 7.73
C VAL A 69 -5.11 -8.56 7.58
N ASP A 70 -4.15 -8.02 8.35
CA ASP A 70 -3.59 -6.70 8.06
C ASP A 70 -2.78 -6.76 6.77
N GLN A 71 -3.44 -6.39 5.67
CA GLN A 71 -2.89 -6.38 4.32
C GLN A 71 -1.62 -5.53 4.21
N LEU A 72 -1.52 -4.42 4.94
CA LEU A 72 -0.33 -3.57 4.93
C LEU A 72 0.85 -4.29 5.59
N ALA A 73 0.66 -4.80 6.80
CA ALA A 73 1.71 -5.54 7.50
C ALA A 73 2.17 -6.76 6.69
N ARG A 74 1.22 -7.49 6.09
CA ARG A 74 1.52 -8.65 5.23
C ARG A 74 2.31 -8.24 4.00
N PHE A 75 1.92 -7.15 3.32
CA PHE A 75 2.65 -6.65 2.16
C PHE A 75 4.08 -6.27 2.52
N MET A 76 4.31 -5.54 3.62
CA MET A 76 5.66 -5.14 4.03
C MET A 76 6.57 -6.35 4.27
N ALA A 77 6.05 -7.40 4.91
CA ALA A 77 6.77 -8.65 5.16
C ALA A 77 7.15 -9.39 3.86
N VAL A 78 6.26 -9.39 2.87
CA VAL A 78 6.48 -10.04 1.57
C VAL A 78 7.41 -9.21 0.69
N ALA A 79 7.11 -7.92 0.52
CA ALA A 79 7.80 -7.02 -0.39
C ALA A 79 9.26 -6.77 0.04
N ARG A 80 9.52 -6.66 1.35
CA ARG A 80 10.87 -6.41 1.91
C ARG A 80 11.59 -5.24 1.23
N GLY A 81 10.87 -4.16 0.95
CA GLY A 81 11.41 -2.95 0.33
C GLY A 81 11.64 -3.02 -1.19
N ARG A 82 11.32 -4.14 -1.86
CA ARG A 82 11.50 -4.29 -3.32
C ARG A 82 10.46 -3.53 -4.16
N VAL A 83 9.29 -3.28 -3.57
CA VAL A 83 8.15 -2.63 -4.22
C VAL A 83 7.54 -1.64 -3.24
N VAL A 84 7.14 -0.47 -3.74
CA VAL A 84 6.54 0.59 -2.93
C VAL A 84 5.07 0.25 -2.65
N ALA A 85 4.70 0.19 -1.38
CA ALA A 85 3.29 0.13 -0.96
C ALA A 85 2.63 1.50 -1.05
N ILE A 86 1.38 1.55 -1.49
CA ILE A 86 0.52 2.75 -1.45
C ILE A 86 -0.78 2.42 -0.71
N GLY A 87 -1.05 3.09 0.40
CA GLY A 87 -2.27 2.84 1.19
C GLY A 87 -1.99 2.86 2.68
N ASN A 88 -2.79 2.21 3.54
CA ASN A 88 -4.15 1.78 3.24
C ASN A 88 -5.11 2.27 4.34
N VAL A 89 -5.01 3.56 4.70
CA VAL A 89 -5.92 4.20 5.66
C VAL A 89 -7.36 3.99 5.17
N ASP A 90 -8.22 3.45 6.04
CA ASP A 90 -9.61 3.15 5.72
C ASP A 90 -10.33 4.36 5.10
N ALA A 91 -10.67 4.26 3.81
CA ALA A 91 -11.34 5.33 3.08
C ALA A 91 -12.74 5.64 3.64
N THR A 92 -13.40 4.67 4.28
CA THR A 92 -14.75 4.86 4.86
C THR A 92 -14.75 5.80 6.05
N LYS A 93 -13.62 5.92 6.78
CA LYS A 93 -13.47 6.84 7.91
C LYS A 93 -13.55 8.31 7.51
N PHE A 94 -13.39 8.62 6.22
CA PHE A 94 -13.48 9.99 5.73
C PHE A 94 -14.93 10.51 5.68
N GLU A 95 -15.95 9.65 5.68
CA GLU A 95 -17.34 10.09 5.80
C GLU A 95 -17.67 10.63 7.19
N LYS A 96 -17.15 9.96 8.22
CA LYS A 96 -17.39 10.34 9.61
C LYS A 96 -16.34 9.72 10.52
N THR A 97 -15.57 10.56 11.18
CA THR A 97 -14.58 10.14 12.19
C THR A 97 -14.36 11.27 13.19
N THR A 98 -13.53 11.02 14.20
CA THR A 98 -12.97 12.08 15.04
C THR A 98 -11.52 12.33 14.65
N ARG A 99 -11.00 13.49 15.06
CA ARG A 99 -9.59 13.81 14.88
C ARG A 99 -8.70 12.73 15.49
N GLU A 100 -9.00 12.28 16.70
CA GLU A 100 -8.22 11.26 17.42
C GLU A 100 -8.22 9.92 16.67
N ALA A 101 -9.36 9.50 16.14
CA ALA A 101 -9.49 8.26 15.39
C ALA A 101 -8.75 8.31 14.05
N MET A 102 -8.80 9.44 13.34
CA MET A 102 -8.01 9.62 12.11
C MET A 102 -6.50 9.61 12.39
N TRP A 103 -6.06 10.30 13.45
CA TRP A 103 -4.66 10.29 13.87
C TRP A 103 -4.17 8.90 14.28
N ALA A 104 -5.01 8.11 14.95
CA ALA A 104 -4.69 6.73 15.30
C ALA A 104 -4.55 5.85 14.06
N GLU A 105 -5.42 6.01 13.05
CA GLU A 105 -5.34 5.25 11.81
C GLU A 105 -4.07 5.58 11.01
N VAL A 106 -3.76 6.87 10.85
CA VAL A 106 -2.53 7.32 10.18
C VAL A 106 -1.29 6.81 10.92
N ARG A 107 -1.29 6.87 12.26
CA ARG A 107 -0.21 6.33 13.08
C ARG A 107 -0.02 4.84 12.85
N ARG A 108 -1.09 4.04 12.87
CA ARG A 108 -1.04 2.59 12.61
C ARG A 108 -0.34 2.32 11.29
N CYS A 109 -0.76 2.98 10.21
CA CYS A 109 -0.17 2.79 8.89
C CYS A 109 1.32 3.15 8.83
N ILE A 110 1.70 4.31 9.38
CA ILE A 110 3.09 4.76 9.41
C ILE A 110 3.96 3.84 10.25
N ASP A 111 3.51 3.47 11.45
CA ASP A 111 4.30 2.63 12.35
C ASP A 111 4.48 1.20 11.79
N THR A 112 3.51 0.70 11.02
CA THR A 112 3.59 -0.59 10.31
C THR A 112 4.57 -0.55 9.13
N ALA A 113 4.58 0.52 8.33
CA ALA A 113 5.23 0.50 7.01
C ALA A 113 6.44 1.43 6.85
N ALA A 114 6.50 2.56 7.54
CA ALA A 114 7.42 3.64 7.19
C ALA A 114 8.89 3.37 7.51
N ARG A 115 9.19 2.39 8.37
CA ARG A 115 10.59 1.95 8.62
C ARG A 115 11.19 1.18 7.45
N HIS A 116 10.36 0.76 6.49
CA HIS A 116 10.82 0.22 5.23
C HIS A 116 10.93 1.34 4.18
N SER A 117 11.91 1.26 3.29
CA SER A 117 12.23 2.31 2.31
C SER A 117 11.20 2.49 1.17
N ALA A 118 10.03 1.85 1.25
CA ALA A 118 9.12 1.68 0.12
C ALA A 118 7.65 1.82 0.55
N TYR A 119 7.25 3.01 0.99
CA TYR A 119 5.89 3.28 1.44
C TYR A 119 5.42 4.71 1.14
N ILE A 120 4.23 4.82 0.56
CA ILE A 120 3.48 6.06 0.36
C ILE A 120 2.18 5.95 1.14
N LEU A 121 2.02 6.78 2.18
CA LEU A 121 0.76 6.87 2.91
C LEU A 121 -0.34 7.37 1.97
N SER A 122 -1.41 6.59 1.85
CA SER A 122 -2.62 6.94 1.09
C SER A 122 -3.83 6.25 1.72
N THR A 123 -5.01 6.55 1.20
CA THR A 123 -6.23 5.80 1.52
C THR A 123 -6.20 4.39 0.93
N SER A 124 -7.02 3.50 1.50
CA SER A 124 -7.17 2.10 1.06
C SER A 124 -7.87 2.00 -0.30
N CYS A 125 -8.75 2.95 -0.59
CA CYS A 125 -9.52 3.07 -1.83
C CYS A 125 -9.87 4.54 -2.08
N GLU A 126 -10.75 4.80 -3.06
CA GLU A 126 -11.27 6.14 -3.33
C GLU A 126 -12.02 6.71 -2.13
N ILE A 127 -11.76 7.99 -1.83
CA ILE A 127 -12.45 8.73 -0.77
C ILE A 127 -13.92 8.94 -1.19
N PRO A 128 -14.91 8.57 -0.38
CA PRO A 128 -16.32 8.72 -0.75
C PRO A 128 -16.72 10.19 -1.05
N PRO A 129 -17.65 10.45 -1.98
CA PRO A 129 -18.09 11.81 -2.30
C PRO A 129 -18.71 12.58 -1.12
N ARG A 130 -19.21 11.87 -0.11
CA ARG A 130 -19.82 12.44 1.11
C ARG A 130 -18.81 12.70 2.22
N SER A 131 -17.52 12.59 1.92
CA SER A 131 -16.46 12.74 2.92
C SER A 131 -16.45 14.13 3.54
N ASP A 132 -16.19 14.16 4.83
CA ASP A 132 -16.00 15.39 5.60
C ASP A 132 -14.63 16.00 5.25
N PRO A 133 -14.57 17.24 4.73
CA PRO A 133 -13.31 17.93 4.49
C PRO A 133 -12.42 18.03 5.73
N GLU A 134 -12.99 18.06 6.93
CA GLU A 134 -12.23 18.06 8.19
C GLU A 134 -11.49 16.74 8.41
N ALA A 135 -12.08 15.60 8.04
CA ALA A 135 -11.40 14.32 8.11
C ALA A 135 -10.18 14.28 7.18
N VAL A 136 -10.30 14.86 5.97
CA VAL A 136 -9.18 15.03 5.04
C VAL A 136 -8.11 15.94 5.64
N ARG A 137 -8.51 17.07 6.25
CA ARG A 137 -7.57 17.97 6.92
C ARG A 137 -6.81 17.26 8.04
N TRP A 138 -7.49 16.50 8.91
CA TRP A 138 -6.84 15.75 9.99
C TRP A 138 -5.91 14.66 9.47
N PHE A 139 -6.29 13.96 8.39
CA PHE A 139 -5.41 13.00 7.72
C PHE A 139 -4.12 13.67 7.24
N MET A 140 -4.22 14.81 6.56
CA MET A 140 -3.06 15.55 6.05
C MET A 140 -2.19 16.14 7.16
N GLU A 141 -2.77 16.60 8.27
CA GLU A 141 -2.04 17.06 9.45
C GLU A 141 -1.30 15.91 10.14
N ALA A 142 -2.00 14.80 10.39
CA ALA A 142 -1.42 13.60 10.98
C ALA A 142 -0.28 13.06 10.12
N ALA A 143 -0.46 13.00 8.80
CA ALA A 143 0.57 12.54 7.86
C ALA A 143 1.86 13.38 7.95
N ARG A 144 1.74 14.71 8.02
CA ARG A 144 2.89 15.62 8.12
C ARG A 144 3.63 15.48 9.45
N GLU A 145 2.90 15.34 10.56
CA GLU A 145 3.51 15.26 11.88
C GLU A 145 4.07 13.86 12.18
N LEU A 146 3.35 12.81 11.79
CA LEU A 146 3.72 11.43 12.05
C LEU A 146 4.68 10.88 11.00
N GLY A 147 4.68 11.42 9.78
CA GLY A 147 5.55 10.98 8.68
C GLY A 147 6.96 11.57 8.72
N ARG A 148 7.31 12.37 9.72
CA ARG A 148 8.63 13.01 9.77
C ARG A 148 9.74 11.99 9.98
N TYR A 149 10.83 12.16 9.23
CA TYR A 149 11.96 11.22 9.24
C TYR A 149 12.65 11.15 10.60
N ASP A 150 12.78 12.28 11.29
CA ASP A 150 13.36 12.34 12.64
C ASP A 150 12.49 11.60 13.68
N ARG A 151 11.16 11.58 13.50
CA ARG A 151 10.27 10.75 14.32
C ARG A 151 10.44 9.26 14.00
N ILE A 152 10.49 8.90 12.72
CA ILE A 152 10.52 7.50 12.29
C ILE A 152 11.88 6.86 12.60
N PHE A 153 12.96 7.53 12.24
CA PHE A 153 14.32 6.98 12.30
C PHE A 153 15.17 7.53 13.44
N GLY A 154 14.70 8.55 14.16
CA GLY A 154 15.51 9.21 15.19
C GLY A 154 16.65 10.03 14.58
N PRO A 155 17.65 10.42 15.40
CA PRO A 155 18.78 11.25 14.95
C PRO A 155 19.70 10.52 13.96
N ASP A 156 19.70 9.19 13.96
CA ASP A 156 20.57 8.36 13.12
C ASP A 156 20.12 8.30 11.65
N GLY A 157 18.90 8.77 11.36
CA GLY A 157 18.34 8.81 10.01
C GLY A 157 18.02 7.42 9.43
N PRO A 158 17.41 7.35 8.24
CA PRO A 158 17.14 6.08 7.59
C PRO A 158 18.45 5.37 7.23
N PRO A 159 18.47 4.03 7.19
CA PRO A 159 19.62 3.29 6.68
C PRO A 159 19.93 3.74 5.24
N ALA A 160 21.22 3.76 4.89
CA ALA A 160 21.66 4.11 3.55
C ALA A 160 20.92 3.26 2.51
N VAL A 161 20.36 3.91 1.50
CA VAL A 161 19.71 3.21 0.37
C VAL A 161 20.82 2.44 -0.34
N ALA A 162 20.73 1.10 -0.33
CA ALA A 162 21.62 0.29 -1.17
C ALA A 162 21.44 0.74 -2.62
N GLU A 163 22.53 1.12 -3.29
CA GLU A 163 22.48 1.51 -4.70
C GLU A 163 21.74 0.41 -5.47
N ALA A 164 20.64 0.80 -6.13
CA ALA A 164 19.96 -0.10 -7.04
C ALA A 164 20.99 -0.54 -8.07
N ALA A 165 21.32 -1.83 -8.10
CA ALA A 165 22.21 -2.39 -9.10
C ALA A 165 21.72 -1.92 -10.47
N SER A 166 22.55 -1.16 -11.17
CA SER A 166 22.25 -0.69 -12.51
C SER A 166 21.91 -1.94 -13.34
N PRO A 167 20.72 -2.01 -13.97
CA PRO A 167 20.41 -3.15 -14.81
C PRO A 167 21.45 -3.20 -15.93
N ALA A 168 22.16 -4.33 -16.01
CA ALA A 168 23.11 -4.65 -17.07
C ALA A 168 22.41 -4.82 -18.42
#